data_AF-A0A9W9YRI1-F1
#
_entry.id   AF-A0A9W9YRI1-F1
#
_cell.length_a   1.000
_cell.length_b   1.000
_cell.length_c   1.000
_cell.angle_alpha   90.00
_cell.angle_beta   90.00
_cell.angle_gamma   90.00
#
_symmetry.space_group_name_H-M   'P 1'
#
loop_
_entity.id
_entity.type
_entity.pdbx_description
1 polymer ?
#
loop_
_entity_poly.entity_id
_entity_poly.type
_entity_poly.pdbx_seq_one_letter_code
_entity_poly.pdbx_strand_id
1 'polypeptide(L)'
;MDKRDVENLIRQAVDFVLSCEWPNGNYPPVPGELHDSEDELVHWCHGAPGVVYLFAKAYLIWKDDKYLHAVKRCAELTWQKGLLRKGPGICHGVAGSGYVFLLLYRLTKEDKYLYHAHKFSEFMQTEEFQKGAKTPDSPYSLYEGLAGTVCFYADLLSPSMAAFPFFEVF
;
A
#
# COMPACT_ATOMS: atom_id res chain seq x y z
N MET A 1 3.97 -32.87 7.42
CA MET A 1 4.34 -31.63 8.14
C MET A 1 3.27 -31.35 9.16
N ASP A 2 3.65 -31.14 10.43
CA ASP A 2 2.74 -30.64 11.46
C ASP A 2 2.33 -29.19 11.10
N LYS A 3 1.17 -28.75 11.55
CA LYS A 3 0.69 -27.37 11.46
C LYS A 3 1.75 -26.36 11.93
N ARG A 4 2.48 -26.69 13.01
CA ARG A 4 3.59 -25.85 13.52
C ARG A 4 4.74 -25.73 12.53
N ASP A 5 5.07 -26.80 11.81
CA ASP A 5 6.13 -26.76 10.78
C ASP A 5 5.69 -25.87 9.61
N VAL A 6 4.43 -25.99 9.19
CA VAL A 6 3.84 -25.13 8.14
C VAL A 6 3.88 -23.67 8.55
N GLU A 7 3.47 -23.35 9.78
CA GLU A 7 3.48 -21.98 10.29
C GLU A 7 4.90 -21.39 10.36
N ASN A 8 5.87 -22.18 10.82
CA ASN A 8 7.27 -21.76 10.83
C ASN A 8 7.80 -21.49 9.41
N LEU A 9 7.47 -22.33 8.44
CA LEU A 9 7.83 -22.11 7.04
C LEU A 9 7.21 -20.83 6.47
N ILE A 10 5.93 -20.57 6.76
CA ILE A 10 5.27 -19.33 6.35
C ILE A 10 5.96 -18.12 6.98
N ARG A 11 6.27 -18.17 8.29
CA ARG A 11 6.95 -17.07 8.98
C ARG A 11 8.34 -16.81 8.40
N GLN A 12 9.10 -17.86 8.10
CA GLN A 12 10.41 -17.74 7.44
C GLN A 12 10.28 -17.09 6.05
N ALA A 13 9.24 -17.43 5.29
CA ALA A 13 8.98 -16.79 3.99
C ALA A 13 8.62 -15.30 4.13
N VAL A 14 7.82 -14.92 5.14
CA VAL A 14 7.53 -13.49 5.43
C VAL A 14 8.80 -12.76 5.86
N ASP A 15 9.62 -13.38 6.71
CA ASP A 15 10.89 -12.82 7.17
C ASP A 15 11.89 -12.65 6.03
N PHE A 16 11.88 -13.55 5.04
CA PHE A 16 12.65 -13.38 3.82
C PHE A 16 12.20 -12.14 3.03
N VAL A 17 10.89 -11.95 2.82
CA VAL A 17 10.37 -10.74 2.17
C VAL A 17 10.77 -9.48 2.94
N LEU A 18 10.68 -9.50 4.27
CA LEU A 18 11.13 -8.40 5.12
C LEU A 18 12.63 -8.09 4.92
N SER A 19 13.46 -9.11 4.73
CA SER A 19 14.90 -8.93 4.48
C SER A 19 15.24 -8.32 3.11
N CYS A 20 14.29 -8.30 2.17
CA CYS A 20 14.45 -7.67 0.85
C CYS A 20 14.22 -6.15 0.86
N GLU A 21 13.93 -5.55 2.02
CA GLU A 21 13.70 -4.11 2.15
C GLU A 21 14.94 -3.30 1.73
N TRP A 22 14.72 -2.31 0.87
CA TRP A 22 15.74 -1.34 0.50
C TRP A 22 15.97 -0.31 1.62
N PRO A 23 17.12 0.39 1.66
CA PRO A 23 17.42 1.35 2.73
C PRO A 23 16.39 2.47 2.94
N ASN A 24 15.57 2.77 1.92
CA ASN A 24 14.52 3.78 1.98
C ASN A 24 13.14 3.23 2.42
N GLY A 25 13.04 1.94 2.75
CA GLY A 25 11.79 1.28 3.14
C GLY A 25 10.94 0.76 1.97
N ASN A 26 11.48 0.76 0.73
CA ASN A 26 10.82 0.15 -0.42
C ASN A 26 11.20 -1.32 -0.60
N TYR A 27 10.55 -1.98 -1.56
CA TYR A 27 10.79 -3.37 -1.93
C TYR A 27 10.99 -3.48 -3.44
N PRO A 28 11.99 -4.27 -3.88
CA PRO A 28 12.21 -4.48 -5.30
C PRO A 28 11.05 -5.27 -5.92
N PRO A 29 10.71 -5.03 -7.21
CA PRO A 29 9.75 -5.85 -7.94
C PRO A 29 10.18 -7.32 -8.04
N VAL A 30 11.49 -7.55 -8.14
CA VAL A 30 12.11 -8.88 -8.21
C VAL A 30 13.20 -8.99 -7.13
N PRO A 31 13.14 -9.97 -6.21
CA PRO A 31 14.17 -10.15 -5.19
C PRO A 31 15.57 -10.37 -5.79
N GLY A 32 16.56 -9.63 -5.30
CA GLY A 32 17.97 -9.77 -5.70
C GLY A 32 18.38 -8.96 -6.94
N GLU A 33 17.45 -8.28 -7.60
CA GLU A 33 17.79 -7.32 -8.66
C GLU A 33 18.29 -6.00 -8.05
N LEU A 34 19.46 -5.55 -8.51
CA LEU A 34 19.97 -4.21 -8.24
C LEU A 34 19.28 -3.26 -9.20
N HIS A 35 18.28 -2.51 -8.73
CA HIS A 35 17.71 -1.41 -9.48
C HIS A 35 18.36 -0.10 -9.05
N ASP A 36 18.66 0.75 -10.04
CA ASP A 36 18.96 2.15 -9.78
C ASP A 36 17.76 2.84 -9.16
N SER A 37 18.00 3.79 -8.25
CA SER A 37 16.95 4.51 -7.53
C SER A 37 15.99 5.29 -8.44
N GLU A 38 16.35 5.48 -9.72
CA GLU A 38 15.53 6.21 -10.70
C GLU A 38 14.32 5.40 -11.20
N ASP A 39 14.35 4.06 -11.12
CA ASP A 39 13.26 3.17 -11.57
C ASP A 39 12.38 2.66 -10.41
N GLU A 40 12.38 3.39 -9.29
CA GLU A 40 11.65 2.99 -8.09
C GLU A 40 10.12 2.93 -8.32
N LEU A 41 9.53 1.74 -8.11
CA LEU A 41 8.08 1.56 -8.13
C LEU A 41 7.50 1.69 -6.71
N VAL A 42 6.57 2.63 -6.53
CA VAL A 42 5.84 2.86 -5.27
C VAL A 42 4.36 2.61 -5.54
N HIS A 43 4.02 1.35 -5.83
CA HIS A 43 2.68 0.92 -6.27
C HIS A 43 2.13 -0.22 -5.41
N TRP A 44 0.81 -0.45 -5.48
CA TRP A 44 0.23 -1.65 -4.87
C TRP A 44 0.72 -2.93 -5.58
N CYS A 45 0.84 -2.91 -6.91
CA CYS A 45 1.33 -4.08 -7.63
C CYS A 45 2.83 -4.36 -7.43
N HIS A 46 3.64 -3.33 -7.17
CA HIS A 46 5.08 -3.45 -6.96
C HIS A 46 5.59 -2.37 -6.01
N GLY A 47 6.25 -2.76 -4.93
CA GLY A 47 6.82 -1.87 -3.93
C GLY A 47 6.07 -1.85 -2.59
N ALA A 48 6.48 -0.95 -1.70
CA ALA A 48 5.98 -0.84 -0.34
C ALA A 48 4.45 -0.74 -0.23
N PRO A 49 3.72 0.00 -1.10
CA PRO A 49 2.26 0.08 -1.00
C PRO A 49 1.56 -1.27 -1.23
N GLY A 50 2.22 -2.26 -1.84
CA GLY A 50 1.71 -3.63 -1.96
C GLY A 50 2.14 -4.52 -0.79
N VAL A 51 3.44 -4.48 -0.46
CA VAL A 51 4.04 -5.37 0.55
C VAL A 51 3.51 -5.07 1.97
N VAL A 52 3.09 -3.83 2.24
CA VAL A 52 2.54 -3.41 3.54
C VAL A 52 1.40 -4.31 4.05
N TYR A 53 0.56 -4.84 3.16
CA TYR A 53 -0.57 -5.70 3.52
C TYR A 53 -0.12 -7.06 4.07
N LEU A 54 0.99 -7.61 3.54
CA LEU A 54 1.61 -8.84 4.06
C LEU A 54 2.04 -8.65 5.50
N PHE A 55 2.77 -7.57 5.79
CA PHE A 55 3.25 -7.29 7.14
C PHE A 55 2.13 -6.92 8.11
N ALA A 56 1.09 -6.23 7.63
CA ALA A 56 -0.10 -5.98 8.44
C ALA A 56 -0.76 -7.31 8.84
N LYS A 57 -0.94 -8.26 7.91
CA LYS A 57 -1.48 -9.59 8.25
C LYS A 57 -0.55 -10.35 9.19
N ALA A 58 0.75 -10.35 8.93
CA ALA A 58 1.76 -10.99 9.78
C ALA A 58 1.74 -10.45 11.22
N TYR A 59 1.63 -9.13 11.40
CA TYR A 59 1.49 -8.52 12.72
C TYR A 59 0.17 -8.92 13.39
N LEU A 60 -0.95 -8.97 12.65
CA LEU A 60 -2.24 -9.40 13.21
C LEU A 60 -2.19 -10.84 13.74
N ILE A 61 -1.48 -11.73 13.05
CA ILE A 61 -1.36 -13.15 13.41
C ILE A 61 -0.35 -13.38 14.52
N TRP A 62 0.88 -12.90 14.38
CA TRP A 62 2.00 -13.23 15.28
C TRP A 62 2.30 -12.20 16.35
N LYS A 63 1.73 -10.99 16.26
CA LYS A 63 1.96 -9.88 17.22
C LYS A 63 3.44 -9.54 17.46
N ASP A 64 4.28 -9.77 16.45
CA ASP A 64 5.69 -9.41 16.47
C ASP A 64 5.89 -8.00 15.92
N ASP A 65 6.41 -7.11 16.77
CA ASP A 65 6.55 -5.67 16.48
C ASP A 65 7.41 -5.39 15.25
N LYS A 66 8.30 -6.31 14.84
CA LYS A 66 9.11 -6.12 13.62
C LYS A 66 8.24 -5.90 12.39
N TYR A 67 7.08 -6.57 12.30
CA TYR A 67 6.15 -6.40 11.19
C TYR A 67 5.39 -5.08 11.29
N LEU A 68 5.00 -4.64 12.49
CA LEU A 68 4.38 -3.32 12.67
C LEU A 68 5.36 -2.19 12.31
N HIS A 69 6.64 -2.33 12.67
CA HIS A 69 7.68 -1.38 12.26
C HIS A 69 7.85 -1.34 10.74
N ALA A 70 7.82 -2.50 10.06
CA ALA A 70 7.85 -2.56 8.61
C ALA A 70 6.64 -1.87 7.97
N VAL A 71 5.42 -2.11 8.49
CA VAL A 71 4.20 -1.42 8.04
C VAL A 71 4.34 0.11 8.14
N LYS A 72 4.90 0.60 9.25
CA LYS A 72 5.12 2.04 9.46
C LYS A 72 6.14 2.63 8.47
N ARG A 73 7.21 1.89 8.13
CA ARG A 73 8.19 2.31 7.10
C ARG A 73 7.57 2.34 5.70
N CYS A 74 6.78 1.33 5.33
CA CYS A 74 6.05 1.35 4.06
C CYS A 74 5.14 2.58 3.93
N ALA A 75 4.45 2.95 5.02
CA ALA A 75 3.59 4.12 5.03
C ALA A 75 4.37 5.44 4.94
N GLU A 76 5.55 5.53 5.57
CA GLU A 76 6.42 6.70 5.46
C GLU A 76 6.89 6.90 4.01
N LEU A 77 7.36 5.83 3.35
CA LEU A 77 7.72 5.91 1.93
C LEU A 77 6.52 6.29 1.06
N THR A 78 5.36 5.67 1.32
CA THR A 78 4.12 5.97 0.59
C THR A 78 3.72 7.43 0.78
N TRP A 79 3.95 8.00 1.96
CA TRP A 79 3.68 9.42 2.22
C TRP A 79 4.60 10.33 1.40
N GLN A 80 5.89 9.98 1.33
CA GLN A 80 6.88 10.77 0.60
C GLN A 80 6.73 10.66 -0.93
N LYS A 81 6.31 9.50 -1.46
CA LYS A 81 6.40 9.18 -2.90
C LYS A 81 5.12 8.63 -3.54
N GLY A 82 4.03 8.45 -2.78
CA GLY A 82 2.80 7.82 -3.25
C GLY A 82 1.85 8.72 -4.07
N LEU A 83 2.18 10.01 -4.25
CA LEU A 83 1.44 10.94 -5.12
C LEU A 83 1.85 10.74 -6.57
N LEU A 84 1.36 9.66 -7.17
CA LEU A 84 1.78 9.17 -8.48
C LEU A 84 1.18 9.98 -9.63
N ARG A 85 2.00 10.29 -10.64
CA ARG A 85 1.52 10.87 -11.92
C ARG A 85 0.89 9.85 -12.87
N LYS A 86 0.89 8.56 -12.49
CA LYS A 86 0.43 7.45 -13.34
C LYS A 86 -1.10 7.37 -13.46
N GLY A 87 -1.84 7.97 -12.54
CA GLY A 87 -3.30 8.04 -12.60
C GLY A 87 -3.97 7.90 -11.23
N PRO A 88 -5.31 7.92 -11.19
CA PRO A 88 -6.08 7.93 -9.95
C PRO A 88 -6.43 6.53 -9.42
N GLY A 89 -6.15 5.46 -10.19
CA GLY A 89 -6.53 4.09 -9.87
C GLY A 89 -5.89 3.50 -8.61
N ILE A 90 -6.24 2.26 -8.31
CA ILE A 90 -5.83 1.58 -7.06
C ILE A 90 -4.64 0.61 -7.25
N CYS A 91 -4.35 0.16 -8.47
CA CYS A 91 -3.23 -0.75 -8.73
C CYS A 91 -1.86 -0.06 -8.63
N HIS A 92 -1.77 1.14 -9.20
CA HIS A 92 -0.55 1.93 -9.29
C HIS A 92 -0.89 3.42 -9.49
N GLY A 93 -1.86 3.90 -8.72
CA GLY A 93 -2.32 5.28 -8.73
C GLY A 93 -2.53 5.81 -7.32
N VAL A 94 -2.90 7.08 -7.21
CA VAL A 94 -2.97 7.79 -5.93
C VAL A 94 -3.98 7.16 -4.97
N ALA A 95 -5.14 6.69 -5.44
CA ALA A 95 -6.13 6.05 -4.57
C ALA A 95 -5.57 4.77 -3.92
N GLY A 96 -4.79 3.99 -4.67
CA GLY A 96 -4.12 2.78 -4.15
C GLY A 96 -3.14 3.10 -3.03
N SER A 97 -2.33 4.15 -3.20
CA SER A 97 -1.47 4.68 -2.15
C SER A 97 -2.28 5.19 -0.94
N GLY A 98 -3.43 5.81 -1.17
CA GLY A 98 -4.34 6.25 -0.11
C GLY A 98 -4.85 5.12 0.78
N TYR A 99 -5.15 3.95 0.20
CA TYR A 99 -5.56 2.76 0.95
C TYR A 99 -4.51 2.26 1.94
N VAL A 100 -3.21 2.50 1.70
CA VAL A 100 -2.15 2.17 2.67
C VAL A 100 -2.44 2.85 4.01
N PHE A 101 -2.85 4.11 3.98
CA PHE A 101 -3.13 4.83 5.22
C PHE A 101 -4.46 4.43 5.87
N LEU A 102 -5.46 4.01 5.09
CA LEU A 102 -6.67 3.40 5.65
C LEU A 102 -6.36 2.07 6.35
N LEU A 103 -5.49 1.24 5.77
CA LEU A 103 -4.98 0.02 6.41
C LEU A 103 -4.28 0.35 7.74
N LEU A 104 -3.36 1.32 7.75
CA LEU A 104 -2.66 1.72 8.98
C LEU A 104 -3.59 2.33 10.02
N TYR A 105 -4.57 3.13 9.62
CA TYR A 105 -5.59 3.65 10.53
C TYR A 105 -6.39 2.52 11.16
N ARG A 106 -6.85 1.53 10.38
CA ARG A 106 -7.55 0.35 10.91
C ARG A 106 -6.68 -0.42 11.90
N LEU A 107 -5.40 -0.59 11.59
CA LEU A 107 -4.44 -1.37 12.38
C LEU A 107 -4.03 -0.69 13.69
N THR A 108 -3.83 0.62 13.68
CA THR A 108 -3.19 1.37 14.78
C THR A 108 -4.13 2.33 15.50
N LYS A 109 -5.23 2.75 14.87
CA LYS A 109 -6.13 3.83 15.32
C LYS A 109 -5.42 5.18 15.49
N GLU A 110 -4.24 5.38 14.90
CA GLU A 110 -3.56 6.67 14.91
C GLU A 110 -4.18 7.60 13.84
N ASP A 111 -4.78 8.71 14.27
CA ASP A 111 -5.51 9.66 13.40
C ASP A 111 -4.64 10.28 12.30
N LYS A 112 -3.32 10.33 12.48
CA LYS A 112 -2.38 10.83 11.47
C LYS A 112 -2.49 10.07 10.13
N TYR A 113 -2.80 8.77 10.18
CA TYR A 113 -2.97 7.97 8.98
C TYR A 113 -4.31 8.26 8.29
N LEU A 114 -5.37 8.48 9.05
CA LEU A 114 -6.63 8.95 8.46
C LEU A 114 -6.44 10.32 7.79
N TYR A 115 -5.70 11.22 8.43
CA TYR A 115 -5.31 12.50 7.82
C TYR A 115 -4.54 12.32 6.50
N HIS A 116 -3.55 11.41 6.44
CA HIS A 116 -2.84 11.12 5.18
C HIS A 116 -3.77 10.58 4.09
N ALA A 117 -4.70 9.66 4.41
CA ALA A 117 -5.68 9.18 3.45
C ALA A 117 -6.53 10.33 2.87
N HIS A 118 -6.99 11.26 3.72
CA HIS A 118 -7.69 12.45 3.25
C HIS A 118 -6.83 13.33 2.34
N LYS A 119 -5.54 13.52 2.65
CA LYS A 119 -4.63 14.31 1.79
C LYS A 119 -4.43 13.70 0.40
N PHE A 120 -4.42 12.37 0.30
CA PHE A 120 -4.37 11.69 -1.00
C PHE A 120 -5.67 11.88 -1.79
N SER A 121 -6.81 11.89 -1.12
CA SER A 121 -8.10 12.26 -1.73
C SER A 121 -8.12 13.71 -2.21
N GLU A 122 -7.68 14.66 -1.37
CA GLU A 122 -7.62 16.08 -1.73
C GLU A 122 -6.68 16.33 -2.91
N PHE A 123 -5.52 15.69 -2.96
CA PHE A 123 -4.56 15.84 -4.05
C PHE A 123 -5.18 15.50 -5.41
N MET A 124 -5.97 14.42 -5.51
CA MET A 124 -6.64 14.05 -6.76
C MET A 124 -7.67 15.10 -7.24
N GLN A 125 -8.10 16.03 -6.38
CA GLN A 125 -9.00 17.13 -6.74
C GLN A 125 -8.26 18.38 -7.23
N THR A 126 -6.93 18.44 -7.08
CA THR A 126 -6.15 19.60 -7.49
C THR A 126 -6.03 19.70 -9.01
N GLU A 127 -5.88 20.93 -9.52
CA GLU A 127 -5.58 21.14 -10.94
C GLU A 127 -4.24 20.50 -11.35
N GLU A 128 -3.27 20.46 -10.44
CA GLU A 128 -1.97 19.83 -10.66
C GLU A 128 -2.16 18.37 -11.06
N PHE A 129 -2.94 17.61 -10.28
CA PHE A 129 -3.21 16.22 -10.60
C PHE A 129 -4.06 16.07 -11.86
N GLN A 130 -5.15 16.83 -11.98
CA GLN A 130 -6.06 16.72 -13.12
C GLN A 130 -5.40 17.02 -14.48
N LYS A 131 -4.41 17.92 -14.51
CA LYS A 131 -3.64 18.26 -15.71
C LYS A 131 -2.39 17.40 -15.89
N GLY A 132 -1.79 16.92 -14.80
CA GLY A 132 -0.50 16.22 -14.81
C GLY A 132 -0.58 14.69 -14.81
N ALA A 133 -1.72 14.11 -14.45
CA ALA A 133 -1.90 12.67 -14.42
C ALA A 133 -2.09 12.09 -15.82
N LYS A 134 -1.54 10.89 -16.04
CA LYS A 134 -1.79 10.12 -17.26
C LYS A 134 -3.21 9.55 -17.27
N THR A 135 -3.82 9.47 -18.44
CA THR A 135 -5.04 8.69 -18.66
C THR A 135 -4.70 7.20 -18.60
N PRO A 136 -5.39 6.40 -17.75
CA PRO A 136 -5.18 4.96 -17.72
C PRO A 136 -5.65 4.27 -19.00
N ASP A 137 -5.14 3.06 -19.28
CA ASP A 137 -5.54 2.28 -20.46
C ASP A 137 -7.04 1.92 -20.40
N SER A 138 -7.55 1.61 -19.19
CA SER A 138 -8.97 1.41 -18.91
C SER A 138 -9.50 2.45 -17.90
N PRO A 139 -9.87 3.68 -18.33
CA PRO A 139 -10.14 4.82 -17.45
C PRO A 139 -11.29 4.63 -16.44
N TYR A 140 -12.19 3.69 -16.68
CA TYR A 140 -13.35 3.42 -15.83
C TYR A 140 -13.27 2.08 -15.10
N SER A 141 -12.19 1.33 -15.29
CA SER A 141 -12.00 0.02 -14.64
C SER A 141 -11.77 0.15 -13.13
N LEU A 142 -11.91 -0.97 -12.42
CA LEU A 142 -11.68 -1.01 -10.98
C LEU A 142 -10.21 -0.74 -10.61
N TYR A 143 -9.25 -1.40 -11.26
CA TYR A 143 -7.85 -1.35 -10.82
C TYR A 143 -7.06 -0.17 -11.38
N GLU A 144 -7.39 0.32 -12.58
CA GLU A 144 -6.66 1.42 -13.22
C GLU A 144 -7.44 2.73 -13.18
N GLY A 145 -8.77 2.64 -13.21
CA GLY A 145 -9.65 3.74 -13.48
C GLY A 145 -10.40 4.29 -12.27
N LEU A 146 -11.40 5.11 -12.59
CA LEU A 146 -12.21 5.85 -11.63
C LEU A 146 -13.04 4.95 -10.72
N ALA A 147 -13.40 3.73 -11.12
CA ALA A 147 -14.18 2.85 -10.26
C ALA A 147 -13.42 2.49 -8.97
N GLY A 148 -12.11 2.25 -9.04
CA GLY A 148 -11.28 2.06 -7.85
C GLY A 148 -11.14 3.32 -7.00
N THR A 149 -11.02 4.48 -7.64
CA THR A 149 -11.01 5.77 -6.94
C THR A 149 -12.30 6.01 -6.17
N VAL A 150 -13.45 5.66 -6.76
CA VAL A 150 -14.76 5.74 -6.09
C VAL A 150 -14.85 4.78 -4.90
N CYS A 151 -14.32 3.55 -5.01
CA CYS A 151 -14.21 2.65 -3.86
C CYS A 151 -13.41 3.29 -2.72
N PHE A 152 -12.25 3.89 -3.03
CA PHE A 152 -11.44 4.59 -2.03
C PHE A 152 -12.22 5.72 -1.35
N TYR A 153 -12.96 6.53 -2.11
CA TYR A 153 -13.80 7.59 -1.54
C TYR A 153 -14.96 7.06 -0.70
N ALA A 154 -15.60 5.97 -1.10
CA ALA A 154 -16.63 5.33 -0.30
C ALA A 154 -16.06 4.83 1.04
N ASP A 155 -14.86 4.26 1.02
CA ASP A 155 -14.19 3.73 2.22
C ASP A 155 -13.70 4.84 3.16
N LEU A 156 -13.44 6.05 2.67
CA LEU A 156 -13.20 7.23 3.53
C LEU A 156 -14.43 7.61 4.38
N LEU A 157 -15.65 7.23 3.96
CA LEU A 157 -16.87 7.47 4.77
C LEU A 157 -16.97 6.52 5.96
N SER A 158 -16.27 5.39 5.92
CA SER A 158 -16.24 4.41 7.02
C SER A 158 -14.84 3.79 7.19
N PRO A 159 -13.82 4.58 7.59
CA PRO A 159 -12.42 4.16 7.59
C PRO A 159 -12.14 2.92 8.46
N SER A 160 -12.95 2.66 9.49
CA SER A 160 -12.81 1.46 10.33
C SER A 160 -13.13 0.15 9.60
N MET A 161 -13.90 0.22 8.52
CA MET A 161 -14.32 -0.91 7.68
C MET A 161 -13.59 -0.97 6.34
N ALA A 162 -12.82 0.07 5.99
CA ALA A 162 -12.19 0.21 4.69
C ALA A 162 -11.29 -0.98 4.31
N ALA A 163 -11.49 -1.54 3.12
CA ALA A 163 -10.73 -2.69 2.64
C ALA A 163 -10.33 -2.46 1.18
N PHE A 164 -9.05 -2.67 0.86
CA PHE A 164 -8.61 -2.64 -0.53
C PHE A 164 -9.42 -3.67 -1.32
N PRO A 165 -10.07 -3.30 -2.45
CA PRO A 165 -10.94 -4.20 -3.19
C PRO A 165 -10.28 -5.54 -3.53
N PHE A 166 -10.93 -6.64 -3.13
CA PHE A 166 -10.45 -8.02 -3.31
C PHE A 166 -9.11 -8.36 -2.63
N PHE A 167 -8.68 -7.57 -1.64
CA PHE A 167 -7.42 -7.77 -0.93
C PHE A 167 -7.56 -7.45 0.57
N GLU A 168 -8.42 -8.22 1.25
CA GLU A 168 -8.74 -8.01 2.68
C GLU A 168 -7.67 -8.59 3.63
N VAL A 169 -7.34 -7.82 4.67
CA VAL A 169 -6.32 -8.18 5.67
C VAL A 169 -6.94 -8.63 7.00
N PHE A 170 -8.07 -8.05 7.41
CA PHE A 170 -8.61 -8.25 8.76
C PHE A 170 -9.40 -9.56 8.85
#